data_AF-A0A8T8X456-F1
#
_entry.id   AF-A0A8T8X456-F1
#
_cell.length_a   1.000
_cell.length_b   1.000
_cell.length_c   1.000
_cell.angle_alpha   90.00
_cell.angle_beta   90.00
_cell.angle_gamma   90.00
#
_symmetry.space_group_name_H-M   'P 1'
#
loop_
_entity.id
_entity.type
_entity.pdbx_description
1 polymer ?
#
loop_
_entity_poly.entity_id
_entity_poly.type
_entity_poly.pdbx_seq_one_letter_code
_entity_poly.pdbx_strand_id
1 'polypeptide(L)'
;MASSTPTTYLLPRDRFEATRLSSQHLLWQLHTGYLLHPDIPLKEGMTIADIGTGTGIWALELSPHLPRNAQVGGYDIASTHFPASEYWPAHMRFDHLDSLSEAIPDPLVGHFDVVHLRMWAFVIRDNDPSALIRHAERLR
;
A
#
# COMPACT_ATOMS: atom_id res chain seq x y z
N MET A 1 -15.60 26.56 9.63
CA MET A 1 -15.35 25.18 10.11
C MET A 1 -16.07 24.25 9.17
N ALA A 2 -15.39 23.68 8.19
CA ALA A 2 -15.99 22.72 7.27
C ALA A 2 -16.11 21.39 8.01
N SER A 3 -17.35 20.97 8.27
CA SER A 3 -17.66 19.61 8.71
C SER A 3 -17.25 18.68 7.57
N SER A 4 -16.16 17.92 7.74
CA SER A 4 -15.83 16.81 6.86
C SER A 4 -16.87 15.72 7.09
N THR A 5 -17.79 15.56 6.14
CA THR A 5 -18.64 14.39 6.09
C THR A 5 -17.73 13.17 6.07
N PRO A 6 -17.87 12.20 7.00
CA PRO A 6 -17.02 11.02 6.99
C PRO A 6 -17.19 10.32 5.64
N THR A 7 -16.08 10.23 4.90
CA THR A 7 -16.05 9.60 3.58
C THR A 7 -16.39 8.13 3.75
N THR A 8 -17.63 7.76 3.43
CA THR A 8 -18.05 6.37 3.39
C THR A 8 -17.28 5.66 2.29
N TYR A 9 -16.43 4.71 2.70
CA TYR A 9 -15.73 3.82 1.78
C TYR A 9 -16.76 3.00 0.99
N LEU A 10 -16.64 2.98 -0.33
CA LEU A 10 -17.67 2.44 -1.23
C LEU A 10 -17.66 0.91 -1.35
N LEU A 11 -16.52 0.27 -1.10
CA LEU A 11 -16.36 -1.18 -1.27
C LEU A 11 -16.63 -1.92 0.05
N PRO A 12 -17.20 -3.15 -0.01
CA PRO A 12 -17.42 -3.95 1.18
C PRO A 12 -16.09 -4.40 1.80
N ARG A 13 -16.12 -4.77 3.09
CA ARG A 13 -14.96 -5.31 3.81
C ARG A 13 -15.19 -6.75 4.24
N ASP A 14 -15.66 -7.58 3.32
CA ASP A 14 -15.92 -8.99 3.56
C ASP A 14 -14.87 -9.89 2.87
N ARG A 15 -15.04 -11.20 3.01
CA ARG A 15 -14.16 -12.20 2.40
C ARG A 15 -14.23 -12.22 0.87
N PHE A 16 -15.36 -11.83 0.29
CA PHE A 16 -15.51 -11.79 -1.16
C PHE A 16 -14.68 -10.65 -1.74
N GLU A 17 -14.62 -9.51 -1.05
CA GLU A 17 -13.72 -8.43 -1.41
C GLU A 17 -12.25 -8.85 -1.31
N ALA A 18 -11.86 -9.59 -0.27
CA ALA A 18 -10.50 -10.15 -0.18
C ALA A 18 -10.18 -11.05 -1.38
N THR A 19 -11.12 -11.92 -1.79
CA THR A 19 -10.96 -12.74 -3.00
C THR A 19 -10.88 -11.89 -4.28
N ARG A 20 -11.68 -10.82 -4.38
CA ARG A 20 -11.64 -9.88 -5.51
C ARG A 20 -10.27 -9.20 -5.60
N LEU A 21 -9.71 -8.74 -4.47
CA LEU A 21 -8.38 -8.14 -4.38
C LEU A 21 -7.29 -9.12 -4.82
N SER A 22 -7.32 -10.38 -4.36
CA SER A 22 -6.36 -11.40 -4.80
C SER A 22 -6.47 -11.72 -6.30
N SER A 23 -7.69 -11.85 -6.83
CA SER A 23 -7.91 -12.07 -8.26
C SER A 23 -7.40 -10.90 -9.11
N GLN A 24 -7.64 -9.67 -8.64
CA GLN A 24 -7.13 -8.47 -9.28
C GLN A 24 -5.61 -8.40 -9.24
N HIS A 25 -4.97 -8.82 -8.14
CA HIS A 25 -3.51 -8.89 -8.06
C HIS A 25 -2.92 -9.82 -9.13
N LEU A 26 -3.48 -11.03 -9.28
CA LEU A 26 -3.08 -11.98 -10.31
C LEU A 26 -3.19 -11.40 -11.72
N LEU A 27 -4.31 -10.75 -12.05
CA LEU A 27 -4.50 -10.13 -13.37
C LEU A 27 -3.44 -9.05 -13.65
N TRP A 28 -3.08 -8.26 -12.63
CA TRP A 28 -2.03 -7.25 -12.76
C TRP A 28 -0.65 -7.85 -12.98
N GLN A 29 -0.30 -8.94 -12.29
CA GLN A 29 0.97 -9.62 -12.51
C GLN A 29 1.04 -10.22 -13.92
N LEU A 30 -0.04 -10.84 -14.40
CA LEU A 30 -0.11 -11.37 -15.76
C LEU A 30 0.01 -10.27 -16.82
N HIS A 31 -0.53 -9.08 -16.53
CA HIS A 31 -0.48 -7.95 -17.45
C HIS A 31 0.89 -7.25 -17.49
N THR A 32 1.49 -7.02 -16.31
CA THR A 32 2.74 -6.25 -16.18
C THR A 32 3.99 -7.11 -16.32
N GLY A 33 3.93 -8.37 -15.87
CA GLY A 33 5.07 -9.29 -15.84
C GLY A 33 6.09 -9.01 -14.72
N TYR A 34 5.82 -8.07 -13.81
CA TYR A 34 6.70 -7.75 -12.69
C TYR A 34 5.91 -7.29 -11.44
N LEU A 35 6.51 -7.48 -10.27
CA LEU A 35 5.98 -6.93 -9.00
C LEU A 35 6.52 -5.54 -8.70
N LEU A 36 7.82 -5.34 -8.95
CA LEU A 36 8.52 -4.06 -8.89
C LEU A 36 9.09 -3.76 -10.28
N HIS A 37 8.98 -2.51 -10.73
CA HIS A 37 9.45 -2.13 -12.06
C HIS A 37 10.96 -2.45 -12.22
N PRO A 38 11.40 -3.09 -13.32
CA PRO A 38 12.80 -3.50 -13.49
C PRO A 38 13.83 -2.36 -13.40
N ASP A 39 13.44 -1.14 -13.74
CA ASP A 39 14.32 0.04 -13.64
C ASP A 39 14.56 0.54 -12.20
N ILE A 40 13.83 0.01 -11.21
CA ILE A 40 14.06 0.34 -9.80
C ILE A 40 15.18 -0.56 -9.27
N PRO A 41 16.37 -0.02 -8.96
CA PRO A 41 17.49 -0.83 -8.53
C PRO A 41 17.24 -1.40 -7.13
N LEU A 42 17.43 -2.71 -6.99
CA LEU A 42 17.45 -3.35 -5.68
C LEU A 42 18.74 -2.98 -4.95
N LYS A 43 18.61 -2.44 -3.73
CA LYS A 43 19.74 -2.06 -2.89
C LYS A 43 19.58 -2.62 -1.48
N GLU A 44 20.71 -2.94 -0.86
CA GLU A 44 20.75 -3.35 0.55
C GLU A 44 20.14 -2.26 1.43
N GLY A 45 19.29 -2.66 2.37
CA GLY A 45 18.64 -1.78 3.33
C GLY A 45 17.49 -0.94 2.77
N MET A 46 17.02 -1.23 1.55
CA MET A 46 15.93 -0.45 0.94
C MET A 46 14.63 -0.53 1.73
N THR A 47 13.94 0.60 1.81
CA THR A 47 12.64 0.72 2.47
C THR A 47 11.54 0.89 1.43
N ILE A 48 10.48 0.08 1.52
CA ILE A 48 9.34 0.11 0.59
C ILE A 48 8.03 0.28 1.36
N ALA A 49 7.15 1.14 0.87
CA ALA A 49 5.77 1.23 1.33
C ALA A 49 4.80 0.74 0.25
N ASP A 50 3.84 -0.11 0.63
CA ASP A 50 2.64 -0.43 -0.15
C ASP A 50 1.45 0.32 0.45
N ILE A 51 0.97 1.33 -0.27
CA ILE A 51 -0.04 2.27 0.23
C ILE A 51 -1.41 1.88 -0.34
N GLY A 52 -2.39 1.66 0.55
CA GLY A 52 -3.67 1.04 0.22
C GLY A 52 -3.51 -0.47 0.02
N THR A 53 -2.74 -1.10 0.91
CA THR A 53 -2.25 -2.49 0.75
C THR A 53 -3.38 -3.53 0.74
N GLY A 54 -4.55 -3.22 1.30
CA GLY A 54 -5.70 -4.13 1.38
C GLY A 54 -5.34 -5.45 2.04
N THR A 55 -5.25 -6.53 1.25
CA THR A 55 -4.85 -7.85 1.73
C THR A 55 -3.36 -8.01 2.01
N GLY A 56 -2.53 -7.04 1.61
CA GLY A 56 -1.08 -7.15 1.72
C GLY A 56 -0.42 -8.05 0.68
N ILE A 57 -1.19 -8.62 -0.25
CA ILE A 57 -0.71 -9.66 -1.17
C ILE A 57 0.47 -9.18 -2.03
N TRP A 58 0.47 -7.92 -2.48
CA TRP A 58 1.58 -7.39 -3.27
C TRP A 58 2.87 -7.31 -2.45
N ALA A 59 2.81 -6.77 -1.24
CA ALA A 59 3.96 -6.66 -0.35
C ALA A 59 4.50 -8.04 0.05
N LEU A 60 3.60 -8.99 0.33
CA LEU A 60 3.96 -10.37 0.68
C LEU A 60 4.65 -11.10 -0.46
N GLU A 61 4.15 -10.95 -1.69
CA GLU A 61 4.75 -11.58 -2.86
C GLU A 61 6.04 -10.90 -3.29
N LEU A 62 6.18 -9.57 -3.12
CA LEU A 62 7.42 -8.86 -3.43
C LEU A 62 8.55 -9.23 -2.46
N SER A 63 8.22 -9.38 -1.18
CA SER A 63 9.19 -9.52 -0.08
C SER A 63 10.30 -10.56 -0.30
N PRO A 64 10.02 -11.80 -0.78
CA PRO A 64 11.06 -12.80 -1.09
C PRO A 64 12.04 -12.42 -2.21
N HIS A 65 11.69 -11.45 -3.06
CA HIS A 65 12.53 -10.98 -4.17
C HIS A 65 13.45 -9.82 -3.80
N LEU A 66 13.37 -9.34 -2.56
CA LEU A 66 14.16 -8.21 -2.08
C LEU A 66 15.47 -8.67 -1.40
N PRO A 67 16.47 -7.78 -1.30
CA PRO A 67 17.64 -8.00 -0.47
C PRO A 67 17.26 -8.34 0.98
N ARG A 68 18.08 -9.15 1.67
CA ARG A 68 17.75 -9.73 2.99
C ARG A 68 17.45 -8.70 4.10
N ASN A 69 17.97 -7.49 3.97
CA ASN A 69 17.82 -6.40 4.91
C ASN A 69 16.86 -5.30 4.42
N ALA A 70 16.15 -5.53 3.32
CA ALA A 70 15.08 -4.64 2.89
C ALA A 70 13.94 -4.64 3.92
N GLN A 71 13.26 -3.51 4.08
CA GLN A 71 12.09 -3.37 4.94
C GLN A 71 10.86 -3.04 4.11
N VAL A 72 9.74 -3.69 4.40
CA VAL A 72 8.48 -3.49 3.67
C VAL A 72 7.37 -3.11 4.65
N GLY A 73 6.70 -1.99 4.41
CA GLY A 73 5.53 -1.56 5.15
C GLY A 73 4.28 -1.65 4.28
N GLY A 74 3.24 -2.33 4.75
CA GLY A 74 1.91 -2.27 4.15
C GLY A 74 1.00 -1.34 4.96
N TYR A 75 0.35 -0.38 4.30
CA TYR A 75 -0.48 0.59 4.99
C TYR A 75 -1.87 0.68 4.37
N ASP A 76 -2.90 0.73 5.20
CA ASP A 76 -4.29 0.87 4.76
C ASP A 76 -5.13 1.63 5.79
N ILE A 77 -6.27 2.18 5.35
CA ILE A 77 -7.25 2.80 6.23
C ILE A 77 -7.97 1.76 7.12
N ALA A 78 -7.91 0.47 6.77
CA ALA A 78 -8.51 -0.59 7.56
C ALA A 78 -7.62 -1.84 7.64
N SER A 79 -7.51 -2.40 8.84
CA SER A 79 -6.78 -3.65 9.08
C SER A 79 -7.58 -4.92 8.76
N THR A 80 -8.84 -4.79 8.32
CA THR A 80 -9.79 -5.90 8.15
C THR A 80 -9.26 -7.01 7.23
N HIS A 81 -8.45 -6.65 6.23
CA HIS A 81 -7.91 -7.59 5.26
C HIS A 81 -6.43 -7.91 5.49
N PHE A 82 -5.79 -7.34 6.51
CA PHE A 82 -4.39 -7.64 6.80
C PHE A 82 -4.21 -9.14 7.08
N PRO A 83 -3.09 -9.74 6.65
CA PRO A 83 -2.75 -11.09 7.05
C PRO A 83 -2.56 -11.13 8.58
N ALA A 84 -2.77 -12.28 9.19
CA ALA A 84 -2.53 -12.44 10.62
C ALA A 84 -1.03 -12.21 10.93
N SER A 85 -0.74 -11.52 12.04
CA SER A 85 0.60 -10.98 12.33
C SER A 85 1.66 -12.04 12.57
N GLU A 86 1.26 -13.25 12.97
CA GLU A 86 2.11 -14.43 13.07
C GLU A 86 2.67 -14.90 11.72
N TYR A 87 2.06 -14.49 10.60
CA TYR A 87 2.52 -14.84 9.25
C TYR A 87 3.35 -13.74 8.58
N TRP A 88 3.61 -12.63 9.28
CA TRP A 88 4.39 -11.54 8.69
C TRP A 88 5.87 -11.91 8.67
N PRO A 89 6.57 -11.68 7.54
CA PRO A 89 8.02 -11.74 7.52
C PRO A 89 8.64 -10.78 8.56
N ALA A 90 9.79 -11.16 9.13
CA ALA A 90 10.42 -10.39 10.22
C ALA A 90 10.69 -8.93 9.86
N HIS A 91 11.04 -8.67 8.59
CA HIS A 91 11.35 -7.36 8.01
C HIS A 91 10.14 -6.63 7.43
N MET A 92 8.92 -7.08 7.77
CA MET A 92 7.70 -6.53 7.20
C MET A 92 6.66 -6.20 8.27
N ARG A 93 5.92 -5.11 8.10
CA ARG A 93 4.88 -4.66 9.03
C ARG A 93 3.65 -4.18 8.28
N PHE A 94 2.48 -4.35 8.89
CA PHE A 94 1.25 -3.73 8.42
C PHE A 94 0.71 -2.79 9.47
N ASP A 95 0.28 -1.59 9.06
CA ASP A 95 -0.23 -0.58 9.98
C ASP A 95 -1.33 0.27 9.35
N HIS A 96 -2.08 0.97 10.20
CA HIS A 96 -3.13 1.87 9.77
C HIS A 96 -2.55 3.19 9.23
N LEU A 97 -3.00 3.64 8.07
CA LEU A 97 -2.69 4.95 7.53
C LEU A 97 -3.81 5.49 6.64
N ASP A 98 -4.30 6.69 6.96
CA ASP A 98 -5.17 7.43 6.05
C ASP A 98 -4.33 8.18 5.01
N SER A 99 -4.20 7.59 3.82
CA SER A 99 -3.34 8.13 2.76
C SER A 99 -3.95 9.30 1.98
N LEU A 100 -5.16 9.75 2.37
CA LEU A 100 -5.77 10.97 1.87
C LEU A 100 -5.74 12.09 2.93
N SER A 101 -5.23 11.82 4.12
CA SER A 101 -5.03 12.82 5.17
C SER A 101 -3.82 13.71 4.88
N GLU A 102 -3.87 14.96 5.31
CA GLU A 102 -2.69 15.84 5.32
C GLU A 102 -1.71 15.48 6.45
N ALA A 103 -2.18 14.80 7.50
CA ALA A 103 -1.33 14.39 8.62
C ALA A 103 -0.63 13.07 8.28
N ILE A 104 0.71 13.08 8.29
CA ILE A 104 1.55 11.90 8.14
C ILE A 104 2.30 11.71 9.46
N PRO A 105 2.33 10.51 10.05
CA PRO A 105 3.15 10.24 11.23
C PRO A 105 4.62 10.58 10.95
N ASP A 106 5.25 11.36 11.84
CA ASP A 106 6.64 11.82 11.68
C ASP A 106 7.64 10.70 11.30
N PRO A 107 7.56 9.46 11.84
CA PRO A 107 8.49 8.40 11.47
C PRO A 107 8.40 7.94 10.01
N LEU A 108 7.29 8.23 9.31
CA LEU A 108 7.05 7.81 7.93
C LEU A 108 7.47 8.87 6.90
N VAL A 109 7.70 10.11 7.34
CA VAL A 109 8.07 11.22 6.44
C VAL A 109 9.49 11.01 5.91
N GLY A 110 9.65 10.95 4.59
CA GLY A 110 10.94 10.73 3.92
C GLY A 110 11.60 9.38 4.27
N HIS A 111 10.81 8.38 4.68
CA HIS A 111 11.32 7.11 5.16
C HIS A 111 11.56 6.07 4.05
N PHE A 112 10.81 6.16 2.95
CA PHE A 112 10.73 5.09 1.95
C PHE A 112 11.48 5.42 0.66
N ASP A 113 12.33 4.50 0.20
CA ASP A 113 12.96 4.61 -1.11
C ASP A 113 11.97 4.44 -2.26
N VAL A 114 10.97 3.58 -2.04
CA VAL A 114 9.92 3.24 -3.01
C VAL A 114 8.57 3.30 -2.32
N VAL A 115 7.63 4.01 -2.95
CA VAL A 115 6.22 4.02 -2.55
C VAL A 115 5.41 3.42 -3.69
N HIS A 116 4.74 2.31 -3.41
CA HIS A 116 3.86 1.61 -4.35
C HIS A 116 2.40 2.01 -4.11
N LEU A 117 1.71 2.29 -5.21
CA LEU A 117 0.30 2.66 -5.25
C LEU A 117 -0.36 1.90 -6.40
N ARG A 118 -1.51 1.28 -6.15
CA ARG A 118 -2.23 0.54 -7.19
C ARG A 118 -3.74 0.55 -6.95
N MET A 119 -4.50 0.74 -8.04
CA MET A 119 -5.98 0.62 -8.07
C MET A 119 -6.75 1.56 -7.11
N TRP A 120 -6.35 2.82 -7.03
CA TRP A 120 -7.02 3.87 -6.23
C TRP A 120 -8.31 4.46 -6.85
N ALA A 121 -8.73 3.99 -8.03
CA ALA A 121 -9.78 4.62 -8.86
C ALA A 121 -11.15 4.78 -8.16
N PHE A 122 -11.51 3.91 -7.22
CA PHE A 122 -12.79 3.99 -6.48
C PHE A 122 -12.71 4.84 -5.21
N VAL A 123 -11.53 5.37 -4.89
CA VAL A 123 -11.28 6.19 -3.69
C VAL A 123 -10.98 7.64 -4.07
N ILE A 124 -10.36 7.86 -5.23
CA ILE A 124 -10.11 9.20 -5.77
C ILE A 124 -11.43 9.86 -6.18
N ARG A 125 -11.68 11.07 -5.64
CA ARG A 125 -12.85 11.89 -5.93
C ARG A 125 -12.52 12.95 -6.96
N ASP A 126 -13.54 13.39 -7.70
CA ASP A 126 -13.45 14.47 -8.68
C ASP A 126 -12.35 14.28 -9.74
N ASN A 127 -11.91 13.03 -9.92
CA ASN A 127 -10.75 12.66 -10.74
C ASN A 127 -9.45 13.42 -10.36
N ASP A 128 -9.30 13.79 -9.08
CA ASP A 128 -8.13 14.50 -8.56
C ASP A 128 -7.28 13.61 -7.62
N PRO A 129 -6.19 13.01 -8.12
CA PRO A 129 -5.29 12.21 -7.30
C PRO A 129 -4.28 13.04 -6.51
N SER A 130 -4.33 14.37 -6.58
CA SER A 130 -3.24 15.22 -6.07
C SER A 130 -3.00 15.07 -4.57
N ALA A 131 -4.05 14.84 -3.77
CA ALA A 131 -3.90 14.58 -2.35
C ALA A 131 -3.08 13.30 -2.08
N LEU A 132 -3.41 12.21 -2.79
CA LEU A 132 -2.69 10.94 -2.69
C LEU A 132 -1.24 11.07 -3.16
N ILE A 133 -1.02 11.75 -4.28
CA ILE A 133 0.33 11.95 -4.84
C ILE A 133 1.18 12.76 -3.86
N ARG A 134 0.67 13.89 -3.34
CA ARG A 134 1.38 14.68 -2.32
C ARG A 134 1.66 13.90 -1.05
N HIS A 135 0.73 13.04 -0.63
CA HIS A 135 0.94 12.18 0.52
C HIS A 135 2.09 11.20 0.25
N ALA A 136 2.07 10.49 -0.90
CA ALA A 136 3.12 9.56 -1.29
C ALA A 136 4.49 10.23 -1.50
N GLU A 137 4.52 11.45 -2.05
CA GLU A 137 5.75 12.24 -2.21
C GLU A 137 6.39 12.58 -0.87
N ARG A 138 5.60 12.80 0.19
CA ARG A 138 6.11 13.08 1.53
C ARG A 138 6.61 11.84 2.27
N LEU A 139 6.23 10.65 1.83
CA LEU A 139 6.74 9.39 2.38
C LEU A 139 8.13 9.06 1.84
N ARG A 140 8.52 9.65 0.71
CA ARG A 140 9.81 9.48 0.03
C ARG A 140 10.74 10.67 0.26
#